data_AF-A0A9E2ADM5-F1
#
_entry.id   AF-A0A9E2ADM5-F1
#
_cell.length_a   1.000
_cell.length_b   1.000
_cell.length_c   1.000
_cell.angle_alpha   90.00
_cell.angle_beta   90.00
_cell.angle_gamma   90.00
#
_symmetry.space_group_name_H-M   'P 1'
#
loop_
_entity.id
_entity.type
_entity.pdbx_description
1 polymer ?
#
loop_
_entity_poly.entity_id
_entity_poly.type
_entity_poly.pdbx_seq_one_letter_code
_entity_poly.pdbx_strand_id
1 'polypeptide(L)'
;ATAFAGLSASNAITALKALPAVVVGGLDSINGAVVGALIIGLAEAYTATYQAQYAPWLGPNFSQVVPYVVMLLVLLVRPYGLFGTKEVERV
;
A
#
# COMPACT_ATOMS: atom_id res chain seq x y z
N ALA A 1 -18.24 -28.18 -3.34
CA ALA A 1 -18.75 -26.79 -3.41
C ALA A 1 -18.12 -25.98 -2.27
N THR A 2 -16.91 -25.45 -2.47
CA THR A 2 -16.15 -24.69 -1.44
C THR A 2 -15.67 -23.32 -1.96
N ALA A 3 -16.04 -22.94 -3.19
CA ALA A 3 -15.60 -21.69 -3.82
C ALA A 3 -16.04 -20.41 -3.06
N PHE A 4 -17.10 -20.49 -2.24
CA PHE A 4 -17.62 -19.35 -1.48
C PHE A 4 -17.04 -19.23 -0.06
N ALA A 5 -16.27 -20.20 0.43
CA ALA A 5 -15.68 -20.17 1.78
C ALA A 5 -14.56 -19.12 1.92
N GLY A 6 -14.02 -18.62 0.80
CA GLY A 6 -12.97 -17.59 0.78
C GLY A 6 -13.47 -16.15 0.71
N LEU A 7 -14.77 -15.92 0.48
CA LEU A 7 -15.36 -14.58 0.36
C LEU A 7 -15.99 -14.15 1.69
N SER A 8 -15.16 -13.79 2.64
CA SER A 8 -15.58 -13.06 3.84
C SER A 8 -15.29 -11.57 3.69
N ALA A 9 -16.06 -10.72 4.37
CA ALA A 9 -15.84 -9.27 4.37
C ALA A 9 -14.40 -8.91 4.76
N SER A 10 -13.78 -9.67 5.67
CA SER A 10 -12.38 -9.51 6.07
C SER A 10 -11.39 -9.62 4.91
N ASN A 11 -11.66 -10.55 3.97
CA ASN A 11 -10.76 -10.83 2.86
C ASN A 11 -10.89 -9.73 1.79
N ALA A 12 -12.11 -9.22 1.57
CA ALA A 12 -12.34 -8.08 0.71
C ALA A 12 -11.62 -6.81 1.20
N ILE A 13 -11.66 -6.55 2.51
CA ILE A 13 -10.97 -5.39 3.11
C ILE A 13 -9.45 -5.55 3.00
N THR A 14 -8.93 -6.77 3.17
CA THR A 14 -7.51 -7.07 3.00
C THR A 14 -7.05 -6.87 1.55
N ALA A 15 -7.85 -7.29 0.57
CA ALA A 15 -7.57 -7.06 -0.84
C ALA A 15 -7.57 -5.56 -1.18
N LEU A 16 -8.50 -4.78 -0.64
CA LEU A 16 -8.55 -3.33 -0.81
C LEU A 16 -7.27 -2.66 -0.27
N LYS A 17 -6.78 -3.11 0.89
CA LYS A 17 -5.53 -2.63 1.49
C LYS A 17 -4.27 -3.07 0.73
N ALA A 18 -4.35 -4.09 -0.13
CA ALA A 18 -3.23 -4.52 -0.96
C ALA A 18 -3.05 -3.62 -2.20
N LEU A 19 -4.08 -2.88 -2.62
CA LEU A 19 -4.03 -2.00 -3.79
C LEU A 19 -2.93 -0.92 -3.67
N PRO A 20 -2.81 -0.16 -2.56
CA PRO A 20 -1.76 0.84 -2.41
C PRO A 20 -0.35 0.30 -2.54
N ALA A 21 -0.09 -0.89 -1.97
CA ALA A 21 1.19 -1.59 -2.04
C ALA A 21 1.59 -1.88 -3.50
N VAL A 22 0.65 -2.38 -4.29
CA VAL A 22 0.88 -2.73 -5.70
C VAL A 22 1.04 -1.48 -6.56
N VAL A 23 0.24 -0.43 -6.34
CA VAL A 23 0.34 0.83 -7.10
C VAL A 23 1.68 1.54 -6.86
N VAL A 24 2.17 1.55 -5.62
CA VAL A 24 3.47 2.13 -5.28
C VAL A 24 4.63 1.34 -5.88
N GLY A 25 4.54 0.01 -5.89
CA GLY A 25 5.58 -0.85 -6.45
C GLY A 25 5.60 -0.89 -7.99
N GLY A 26 4.46 -0.62 -8.62
CA GLY A 26 4.26 -0.68 -10.07
C GLY A 26 3.64 -2.01 -10.51
N LEU A 27 2.59 -1.94 -11.34
CA LEU A 27 1.88 -3.11 -11.88
C LEU A 27 2.73 -3.92 -12.88
N ASP A 28 3.70 -3.27 -13.52
CA ASP A 28 4.55 -3.86 -14.57
C ASP A 28 5.84 -4.50 -14.06
N SER A 29 6.14 -4.42 -12.75
CA SER A 29 7.41 -4.91 -12.19
C SER A 29 7.22 -5.69 -10.89
N ILE A 30 7.50 -7.00 -10.93
CA ILE A 30 7.44 -7.89 -9.76
C ILE A 30 8.40 -7.42 -8.66
N ASN A 31 9.63 -7.03 -9.02
CA ASN A 31 10.62 -6.57 -8.05
C ASN A 31 10.20 -5.24 -7.40
N GLY A 32 9.60 -4.33 -8.18
CA GLY A 32 9.02 -3.09 -7.66
C GLY A 32 7.84 -3.33 -6.72
N ALA A 33 6.93 -4.24 -7.09
CA ALA A 33 5.79 -4.66 -6.28
C ALA A 33 6.20 -5.20 -4.91
N VAL A 34 7.23 -6.07 -4.85
CA VAL A 34 7.72 -6.64 -3.58
C VAL A 34 8.27 -5.55 -2.65
N VAL A 35 9.10 -4.65 -3.18
CA VAL A 35 9.68 -3.57 -2.37
C VAL A 35 8.60 -2.55 -1.94
N GLY A 36 7.67 -2.21 -2.84
CA GLY A 36 6.54 -1.33 -2.54
C GLY A 36 5.63 -1.88 -1.45
N ALA A 37 5.32 -3.18 -1.50
CA ALA A 37 4.54 -3.86 -0.47
C ALA A 37 5.25 -3.88 0.89
N LEU A 38 6.56 -4.08 0.90
CA LEU A 38 7.37 -4.08 2.11
C LEU A 38 7.40 -2.68 2.76
N ILE A 39 7.56 -1.62 1.97
CA ILE A 39 7.53 -0.24 2.45
C ILE A 39 6.16 0.10 3.05
N ILE A 40 5.07 -0.21 2.34
CA ILE A 40 3.71 0.09 2.80
C ILE A 40 3.37 -0.72 4.06
N GLY A 41 3.73 -2.00 4.11
CA GLY A 41 3.51 -2.84 5.28
C GLY A 41 4.28 -2.37 6.52
N LEU A 42 5.54 -1.95 6.34
CA LEU A 42 6.32 -1.35 7.42
C LEU A 42 5.73 -0.02 7.86
N ALA A 43 5.33 0.85 6.93
CA ALA A 43 4.71 2.13 7.27
C ALA A 43 3.41 1.96 8.05
N GLU A 44 2.59 0.96 7.69
CA GLU A 44 1.39 0.59 8.44
C GLU A 44 1.76 0.09 9.85
N ALA A 45 2.72 -0.82 9.99
CA ALA A 45 3.14 -1.37 11.28
C ALA A 45 3.75 -0.29 12.21
N TYR A 46 4.57 0.60 11.67
CA TYR A 46 5.10 1.75 12.41
C TYR A 46 3.98 2.70 12.80
N THR A 47 3.01 2.96 11.92
CA THR A 47 1.94 3.89 12.29
C THR A 47 0.98 3.27 13.29
N ALA A 48 0.68 1.97 13.21
CA ALA A 48 -0.12 1.25 14.21
C ALA A 48 0.48 1.34 15.62
N THR A 49 1.82 1.33 15.72
CA THR A 49 2.55 1.39 17.00
C THR A 49 2.74 2.83 17.50
N TYR A 50 3.05 3.78 16.61
CA TYR A 50 3.32 5.17 16.95
C TYR A 50 2.07 6.07 17.01
N GLN A 51 0.93 5.68 16.42
CA GLN A 51 -0.33 6.43 16.46
C GLN A 51 -0.80 6.68 17.88
N ALA A 52 -0.60 5.71 18.79
CA ALA A 52 -0.97 5.84 20.19
C ALA A 52 -0.17 6.95 20.91
N GLN A 53 1.02 7.28 20.42
CA GLN A 53 1.94 8.22 21.09
C GLN A 53 1.95 9.61 20.44
N TYR A 54 1.78 9.71 19.11
CA TYR A 54 1.82 10.99 18.38
C TYR A 54 0.45 11.58 18.03
N ALA A 55 -0.63 10.77 17.99
CA ALA A 55 -1.95 11.25 17.60
C ALA A 55 -3.11 10.55 18.33
N PRO A 56 -3.20 10.65 19.67
CA PRO A 56 -4.32 10.10 20.46
C PRO A 56 -5.69 10.68 20.06
N TRP A 57 -5.71 11.86 19.42
CA TRP A 57 -6.89 12.58 18.95
C TRP A 57 -7.48 12.07 17.62
N LEU A 58 -6.75 11.25 16.85
CA LEU A 58 -7.20 10.79 15.52
C LEU A 58 -8.20 9.63 15.55
N GLY A 59 -8.55 9.14 16.75
CA GLY A 59 -9.51 8.06 16.94
C GLY A 59 -8.92 6.66 16.66
N PRO A 60 -9.55 5.60 17.20
CA PRO A 60 -9.18 4.24 16.86
C PRO A 60 -9.45 4.03 15.36
N ASN A 61 -8.55 3.34 14.65
CA ASN A 61 -8.59 2.99 13.21
C ASN A 61 -7.87 3.89 12.21
N PHE A 62 -7.15 4.95 12.62
CA PHE A 62 -6.40 5.77 11.65
C PHE A 62 -5.33 4.97 10.88
N SER A 63 -4.76 3.93 11.50
CA SER A 63 -3.81 2.99 10.88
C SER A 63 -4.34 2.31 9.61
N GLN A 64 -5.66 2.20 9.41
CA GLN A 64 -6.21 1.60 8.19
C GLN A 64 -6.15 2.54 6.99
N VAL A 65 -6.12 3.86 7.22
CA VAL A 65 -6.10 4.91 6.19
C VAL A 65 -4.68 5.27 5.78
N VAL A 66 -3.71 5.03 6.67
CA VAL A 66 -2.28 5.34 6.48
C VAL A 66 -1.69 4.77 5.19
N PRO A 67 -1.92 3.50 4.81
CA PRO A 67 -1.37 2.95 3.55
C PRO A 67 -1.75 3.79 2.32
N TYR A 68 -2.97 4.34 2.30
CA TYR A 68 -3.47 5.17 1.20
C TYR A 68 -2.82 6.56 1.21
N VAL A 69 -2.60 7.14 2.39
CA VAL A 69 -1.91 8.44 2.53
C VAL A 69 -0.44 8.31 2.13
N VAL A 70 0.23 7.24 2.57
CA VAL A 70 1.62 6.94 2.20
C VAL A 70 1.72 6.71 0.70
N MET A 71 0.79 5.96 0.10
CA MET A 71 0.71 5.83 -1.35
C MET A 71 0.60 7.20 -2.05
N LEU A 72 -0.28 8.09 -1.57
CA LEU A 72 -0.44 9.42 -2.15
C LEU A 72 0.87 10.23 -2.06
N LEU A 73 1.54 10.20 -0.90
CA LEU A 73 2.84 10.86 -0.71
C LEU A 73 3.92 10.27 -1.62
N VAL A 74 3.97 8.94 -1.76
CA VAL A 74 4.97 8.29 -2.60
C VAL A 74 4.74 8.59 -4.08
N LEU A 75 3.49 8.64 -4.55
CA LEU A 75 3.17 9.08 -5.91
C LEU A 75 3.58 10.54 -6.16
N LEU A 76 3.47 11.39 -5.14
CA LEU A 76 3.86 12.80 -5.22
C LEU A 76 5.39 12.96 -5.34
N VAL A 77 6.16 12.05 -4.71
CA VAL A 77 7.64 12.04 -4.79
C VAL A 77 8.14 11.27 -6.03
N ARG A 78 7.47 10.18 -6.42
CA ARG A 78 7.80 9.34 -7.59
C ARG A 78 6.53 8.72 -8.22
N PRO A 79 5.93 9.38 -9.22
CA PRO A 79 4.65 8.96 -9.81
C PRO A 79 4.71 7.69 -10.67
N TYR A 80 5.91 7.23 -11.06
CA TYR A 80 6.11 6.04 -11.92
C TYR A 80 6.39 4.74 -11.15
N GLY A 81 6.25 4.74 -9.81
CA GLY A 81 6.62 3.59 -8.98
C GLY A 81 8.14 3.40 -8.88
N LEU A 82 8.58 2.47 -8.02
CA LEU A 82 10.00 2.34 -7.65
C LEU A 82 10.91 1.88 -8.80
N PHE A 83 10.36 1.13 -9.76
CA PHE A 83 11.05 0.55 -10.92
C PHE A 83 10.29 0.82 -12.22
N GLY A 84 9.64 1.99 -12.35
CA GLY A 84 9.08 2.42 -13.62
C GLY A 84 10.17 2.43 -14.68
N THR A 85 10.11 1.46 -15.60
CA THR A 85 10.91 1.47 -16.82
C THR A 85 10.63 2.81 -17.48
N LYS A 86 11.64 3.71 -17.53
CA LYS A 86 11.62 4.82 -18.48
C LYS A 86 11.34 4.17 -19.82
N GLU A 87 10.15 4.38 -20.36
CA GLU A 87 9.88 4.07 -21.75
C GLU A 87 10.97 4.81 -22.53
N VAL A 88 11.92 4.05 -23.07
CA VAL A 88 12.97 4.60 -23.90
C VAL A 88 12.22 5.05 -25.14
N GLU A 89 11.93 6.35 -25.19
CA GLU A 89 11.61 7.07 -26.42
C GLU A 89 12.65 6.63 -27.45
N ARG A 90 12.27 5.67 -28.31
CA ARG A 90 13.08 5.31 -29.47
C ARG A 90 12.76 6.35 -30.53
N VAL A 91 13.61 7.36 -30.62
CA VAL A 91 13.75 8.21 -31.82
C VAL A 91 14.46 7.45 -32.94
#